data_AF-A0A7X0A6S7-F1
#
_entry.id   AF-A0A7X0A6S7-F1
#
_cell.length_a   1.000
_cell.length_b   1.000
_cell.length_c   1.000
_cell.angle_alpha   90.00
_cell.angle_beta   90.00
_cell.angle_gamma   90.00
#
_symmetry.space_group_name_H-M   'P 1'
#
loop_
_entity.id
_entity.type
_entity.pdbx_description
1 polymer ?
#
loop_
_entity_poly.entity_id
_entity_poly.type
_entity_poly.pdbx_seq_one_letter_code
_entity_poly.pdbx_strand_id
1 'polypeptide(L)'
;MIKPANYNLYTEDGDRIIIITPVNQTIPGGNLYATGVFALSEGEIDLGDIVFDDDMNQWEYSGMGDLTHQQAEEIAGFIKNYQGPEAEDRELDENRIG
;
A
#
# COMPACT_ATOMS: atom_id res chain seq x y z
N MET A 1 -11.70 -3.90 2.91
CA MET A 1 -10.99 -2.66 2.51
C MET A 1 -9.57 -2.78 3.00
N ILE A 2 -8.58 -2.61 2.11
CA ILE A 2 -7.19 -2.47 2.52
C ILE A 2 -7.08 -1.12 3.24
N LYS A 3 -6.41 -1.07 4.38
CA LYS A 3 -6.12 0.18 5.10
C LYS A 3 -4.82 0.77 4.54
N PRO A 4 -4.60 2.10 4.65
CA PRO A 4 -3.28 2.66 4.38
C PRO A 4 -2.21 1.92 5.19
N ALA A 5 -1.07 1.68 4.56
CA ALA A 5 0.03 0.92 5.15
C ALA A 5 1.35 1.65 4.93
N ASN A 6 2.27 1.50 5.89
CA ASN A 6 3.63 1.97 5.75
C ASN A 6 4.50 0.78 5.36
N TYR A 7 5.34 0.98 4.35
CA TYR A 7 6.32 0.00 3.88
C TYR A 7 7.72 0.59 4.01
N ASN A 8 8.60 -0.12 4.73
CA ASN A 8 10.00 0.26 4.85
C ASN A 8 10.77 -0.32 3.67
N LEU A 9 11.21 0.55 2.77
CA LEU A 9 12.02 0.21 1.61
C LEU A 9 13.50 0.42 1.95
N TYR A 10 14.28 -0.64 1.93
CA TYR A 10 15.72 -0.59 2.23
C TYR A 10 16.50 -0.34 0.94
N THR A 11 17.25 0.76 0.87
CA THR A 11 18.06 1.12 -0.31
C THR A 11 19.51 1.35 0.10
N GLU A 12 20.44 1.32 -0.87
CA GLU A 12 21.86 1.61 -0.60
C GLU A 12 22.07 3.05 -0.09
N ASP A 13 21.19 3.97 -0.47
CA ASP A 13 21.22 5.38 -0.07
C ASP A 13 20.54 5.65 1.29
N GLY A 14 19.87 4.63 1.85
CA GLY A 14 19.20 4.67 3.14
C GLY A 14 17.79 4.09 3.14
N ASP A 15 17.24 3.95 4.34
CA ASP A 15 15.89 3.43 4.55
C ASP A 15 14.85 4.50 4.21
N ARG A 16 13.83 4.10 3.44
CA ARG A 16 12.75 4.95 2.96
C ARG A 16 11.42 4.46 3.50
N ILE A 17 10.53 5.38 3.87
CA ILE A 17 9.18 5.05 4.38
C ILE A 17 8.18 5.40 3.29
N ILE A 18 7.63 4.36 2.65
CA ILE A 18 6.62 4.49 1.61
C ILE A 18 5.24 4.34 2.23
N ILE A 19 4.40 5.36 2.08
CA ILE A 19 3.00 5.34 2.48
C ILE A 19 2.18 4.86 1.29
N ILE A 20 1.47 3.75 1.48
CA ILE A 20 0.63 3.11 0.48
C ILE A 20 -0.82 3.40 0.83
N THR A 21 -1.52 4.13 -0.04
CA THR A 21 -2.92 4.54 0.19
C THR A 21 -3.83 3.93 -0.87
N PRO A 22 -4.81 3.08 -0.48
CA PRO A 22 -5.78 2.54 -1.43
C PRO A 22 -6.73 3.64 -1.91
N VAL A 23 -6.84 3.78 -3.23
CA VAL A 23 -7.76 4.73 -3.85
C VAL A 23 -9.14 4.08 -3.95
N ASN A 24 -10.12 4.68 -3.29
CA ASN A 24 -11.51 4.23 -3.35
C ASN A 24 -12.33 5.19 -4.20
N GLN A 25 -13.25 4.66 -4.99
CA GLN A 25 -14.21 5.47 -5.73
C GLN A 25 -15.60 5.36 -5.12
N THR A 26 -16.33 6.48 -5.10
CA THR A 26 -17.73 6.53 -4.69
C THR A 26 -18.60 6.60 -5.93
N ILE A 27 -19.44 5.60 -6.15
CA ILE A 27 -20.50 5.69 -7.15
C ILE A 27 -21.71 6.48 -6.61
N PRO A 28 -22.49 7.15 -7.49
CA PRO A 28 -23.78 7.73 -7.10
C PRO A 28 -24.66 6.66 -6.43
N GLY A 29 -24.99 6.86 -5.15
CA GLY A 29 -25.63 5.84 -4.31
C GLY A 29 -24.84 5.49 -3.05
N GLY A 30 -23.61 5.99 -2.90
CA GLY A 30 -22.90 6.06 -1.60
C GLY A 30 -22.03 4.86 -1.24
N ASN A 31 -21.96 3.83 -2.10
CA ASN A 31 -21.06 2.70 -1.87
C ASN A 31 -19.64 3.02 -2.36
N LEU A 32 -18.66 2.82 -1.48
CA LEU A 32 -17.23 2.86 -1.79
C LEU A 32 -16.81 1.50 -2.34
N TYR A 33 -16.08 1.48 -3.45
CA TYR A 33 -15.46 0.26 -3.99
C TYR A 33 -13.96 0.43 -4.16
N ALA A 34 -13.24 -0.68 -3.98
CA ALA A 34 -11.80 -0.75 -4.23
C ALA A 34 -11.56 -0.69 -5.74
N THR A 35 -10.66 0.18 -6.16
CA THR A 35 -10.36 0.40 -7.58
C THR A 35 -9.22 -0.46 -8.12
N GLY A 36 -8.50 -1.17 -7.24
CA GLY A 36 -7.23 -1.81 -7.57
C GLY A 36 -6.05 -0.83 -7.65
N VAL A 37 -6.28 0.48 -7.42
CA VAL A 37 -5.25 1.52 -7.46
C VAL A 37 -4.73 1.84 -6.06
N PHE A 38 -3.41 1.91 -5.93
CA PHE A 38 -2.71 2.24 -4.69
C PHE A 38 -1.72 3.38 -4.96
N ALA A 39 -1.97 4.52 -4.32
CA ALA A 39 -1.08 5.68 -4.40
C ALA A 39 0.11 5.49 -3.45
N LEU A 40 1.31 5.79 -3.94
CA LEU A 40 2.57 5.72 -3.21
C LEU A 40 3.07 7.13 -2.91
N SER A 41 3.51 7.35 -1.68
CA SER A 41 4.12 8.64 -1.30
C SER A 41 5.21 8.47 -0.25
N GLU A 42 6.13 9.41 -0.21
CA GLU A 42 7.16 9.54 0.82
C GLU A 42 7.10 10.94 1.41
N GLY A 43 6.45 11.08 2.57
CA GLY A 43 6.11 12.38 3.12
C GLY A 43 5.14 13.15 2.20
N GLU A 44 5.59 14.28 1.66
CA GLU A 44 4.83 15.09 0.69
C GLU A 44 5.17 14.78 -0.78
N ILE A 45 6.11 13.86 -1.02
CA ILE A 45 6.57 13.49 -2.36
C ILE A 45 5.64 12.41 -2.91
N ASP A 46 5.03 12.69 -4.06
CA ASP A 46 4.27 11.72 -4.84
C ASP A 46 5.24 10.78 -5.59
N LEU A 47 5.08 9.48 -5.36
CA LEU A 47 5.85 8.42 -6.00
C LEU A 47 5.00 7.65 -7.02
N GLY A 48 3.82 8.17 -7.36
CA GLY A 48 2.90 7.61 -8.32
C GLY A 48 2.08 6.44 -7.80
N ASP A 49 1.41 5.75 -8.73
CA ASP A 49 0.46 4.69 -8.42
C ASP A 49 0.94 3.31 -8.85
N ILE A 50 0.56 2.29 -8.07
CA ILE A 50 0.49 0.89 -8.49
C ILE A 50 -0.96 0.54 -8.79
N VAL A 51 -1.22 0.05 -9.99
CA VAL A 51 -2.55 -0.38 -10.45
C VAL A 51 -2.54 -1.88 -10.65
N PHE A 52 -3.42 -2.58 -9.95
CA PHE A 52 -3.65 -4.01 -10.15
C PHE A 52 -4.81 -4.25 -11.13
N ASP A 53 -4.75 -5.38 -11.84
CA ASP A 53 -5.93 -5.95 -12.50
C ASP A 53 -6.95 -6.48 -11.46
N ASP A 54 -8.14 -6.87 -11.95
CA ASP A 54 -9.25 -7.32 -11.10
C ASP A 54 -8.88 -8.54 -10.22
N ASP A 55 -7.91 -9.35 -10.66
CA ASP A 55 -7.45 -10.57 -9.98
C ASP A 55 -6.17 -10.35 -9.14
N MET A 56 -5.67 -9.11 -9.05
CA MET A 56 -4.39 -8.76 -8.40
C MET A 56 -3.18 -9.58 -8.89
N ASN A 57 -3.21 -10.04 -10.15
CA ASN A 57 -2.18 -10.86 -10.76
C ASN A 57 -1.22 -10.06 -11.62
N GLN A 58 -1.74 -9.06 -12.33
CA GLN A 58 -0.94 -8.11 -13.08
C GLN A 58 -0.95 -6.78 -12.37
N TRP A 59 0.18 -6.08 -12.46
CA TRP A 59 0.32 -4.74 -11.92
C TRP A 59 1.07 -3.85 -12.90
N GLU A 60 0.75 -2.56 -12.86
CA GLU A 60 1.46 -1.51 -13.59
C GLU A 60 1.84 -0.42 -12.60
N TYR A 61 3.04 0.15 -12.79
CA TYR A 61 3.52 1.27 -12.02
C TYR A 61 3.61 2.51 -12.91
N SER A 62 3.00 3.60 -12.48
CA SER A 62 2.93 4.86 -13.25
C SER A 62 4.28 5.53 -13.51
N GLY A 63 5.35 5.15 -12.79
CA GLY A 63 6.71 5.61 -13.06
C GLY A 63 7.03 7.04 -12.61
N MET A 64 6.31 7.57 -11.61
CA MET A 64 6.57 8.91 -11.08
C MET A 64 7.49 8.90 -9.86
N GLY A 65 8.37 9.89 -9.76
CA GLY A 65 9.30 10.01 -8.62
C GLY A 65 10.53 9.12 -8.76
N ASP A 66 11.18 8.85 -7.63
CA ASP A 66 12.47 8.17 -7.58
C ASP A 66 12.32 6.74 -7.03
N LEU A 67 11.46 5.93 -7.66
CA LEU A 67 11.39 4.49 -7.44
C LEU A 67 11.80 3.75 -8.70
N THR A 68 12.71 2.81 -8.54
CA THR A 68 13.04 1.87 -9.60
C THR A 68 11.90 0.86 -9.79
N HIS A 69 11.83 0.25 -10.97
CA HIS A 69 10.83 -0.80 -11.24
C HIS A 69 10.93 -1.99 -10.27
N GLN A 70 12.14 -2.35 -9.85
CA GLN A 70 12.37 -3.42 -8.87
C GLN A 70 11.80 -3.06 -7.49
N GLN A 71 11.97 -1.82 -7.04
CA GLN A 71 11.39 -1.36 -5.77
C GLN A 71 9.86 -1.31 -5.86
N ALA A 72 9.31 -0.89 -7.00
CA ALA A 72 7.87 -0.95 -7.25
C ALA A 72 7.33 -2.40 -7.23
N GLU A 73 8.10 -3.36 -7.77
CA GLU A 73 7.76 -4.79 -7.71
C GLU A 73 7.70 -5.32 -6.26
N GLU A 74 8.66 -4.93 -5.42
CA GLU A 74 8.67 -5.29 -3.99
C GLU A 74 7.44 -4.74 -3.25
N ILE A 75 7.09 -3.48 -3.53
CA ILE A 75 5.91 -2.82 -2.96
C ILE A 75 4.63 -3.49 -3.47
N ALA A 76 4.53 -3.82 -4.76
CA ALA A 76 3.40 -4.55 -5.33
C ALA A 76 3.24 -5.92 -4.67
N GLY A 77 4.35 -6.64 -4.47
CA GLY A 77 4.38 -7.90 -3.73
C GLY A 77 3.88 -7.75 -2.31
N PHE A 78 4.25 -6.68 -1.61
CA PHE A 78 3.71 -6.36 -0.30
C PHE A 78 2.20 -6.12 -0.35
N ILE A 79 1.72 -5.25 -1.25
CA ILE A 79 0.29 -4.92 -1.39
C ILE A 79 -0.56 -6.18 -1.62
N LYS A 80 -0.11 -7.07 -2.51
CA LYS A 80 -0.80 -8.33 -2.83
C LYS A 80 -0.96 -9.25 -1.62
N ASN A 81 0.05 -9.28 -0.75
CA ASN A 81 0.06 -10.15 0.44
C ASN A 81 -0.43 -9.43 1.70
N TYR A 82 -0.63 -8.11 1.64
CA TYR A 82 -1.04 -7.31 2.78
C TYR A 82 -2.53 -7.52 3.07
N GLN A 83 -2.80 -8.55 3.86
CA GLN A 83 -4.01 -8.65 4.65
C GLN A 83 -3.79 -7.71 5.84
N GLY A 84 -4.26 -6.46 5.74
CA GLY A 84 -4.07 -5.47 6.81
C GLY A 84 -4.44 -6.04 8.18
N PRO A 85 -3.91 -5.49 9.29
CA PRO A 85 -3.97 -6.14 10.60
C PRO A 85 -5.40 -6.61 10.88
N GLU A 86 -5.56 -7.93 11.02
CA GLU A 86 -6.79 -8.48 11.56
C GLU A 86 -7.04 -7.75 12.88
N ALA A 87 -8.30 -7.40 13.14
CA ALA A 87 -8.65 -6.66 14.35
C ALA A 87 -8.17 -7.37 15.65
N GLU A 88 -7.81 -8.66 15.55
CA GLU A 88 -7.32 -9.51 16.63
C GLU A 88 -5.83 -9.30 16.98
N ASP A 89 -5.00 -8.74 16.10
CA ASP A 89 -3.58 -8.45 16.43
C ASP A 89 -3.42 -7.30 17.45
N ARG A 90 -4.50 -6.56 17.72
CA ARG A 90 -4.52 -5.50 18.76
C ARG A 90 -4.85 -6.01 20.15
N GLU A 91 -5.39 -7.22 20.33
CA GLU A 91 -5.70 -7.75 21.68
C GLU A 91 -4.51 -8.45 22.37
N LEU A 92 -3.42 -8.74 21.65
CA LEU A 92 -2.27 -9.45 22.23
C LEU A 92 -1.23 -8.56 22.92
N ASP A 93 -1.30 -7.23 22.77
CA ASP A 93 -0.34 -6.30 23.41
C ASP A 93 -0.87 -5.69 24.73
N GLU A 94 -2.19 -5.72 24.98
CA GLU A 94 -2.76 -5.17 26.22
C GLU A 94 -2.74 -6.14 27.41
N ASN A 95 -2.45 -7.43 27.20
CA ASN A 95 -2.48 -8.47 28.25
C ASN A 95 -1.09 -8.92 28.77
N ARG A 96 0.00 -8.21 28.44
CA ARG A 96 1.35 -8.48 29.00
C ARG A 96 1.78 -7.53 30.12
N ILE A 97 0.83 -6.79 30.68
CA ILE A 97 1.00 -6.01 31.91
C ILE A 97 -0.19 -6.27 32.85
N GLY A 98 -0.19 -7.46 33.43
CA GLY A 98 -1.03 -7.86 34.56
C GLY A 98 -0.28 -8.85 35.43
#